data_AF-A0A976LLV2-F1
#
_entry.id   AF-A0A976LLV2-F1
#
_cell.length_a   1.000
_cell.length_b   1.000
_cell.length_c   1.000
_cell.angle_alpha   90.00
_cell.angle_beta   90.00
_cell.angle_gamma   90.00
#
_symmetry.space_group_name_H-M   'P 1'
#
loop_
_entity.id
_entity.type
_entity.pdbx_description
1 polymer ?
#
loop_
_entity_poly.entity_id
_entity_poly.type
_entity_poly.pdbx_seq_one_letter_code
_entity_poly.pdbx_strand_id
1 'polypeptide(L)' 'MGNRIGLEVHTQLSTRSKIFSGAATAFGAAPNSQACAVDIALPGVLPVLNRGAVERAIKLGLA' A
#
# COMPACT_ATOMS: atom_id res chain seq x y z
N MET A 1 -23.91 -28.41 -17.12
CA MET A 1 -23.13 -27.16 -17.16
C MET A 1 -22.54 -26.94 -15.78
N GLY A 2 -21.22 -26.90 -15.64
CA GLY A 2 -20.58 -26.64 -14.35
C GLY A 2 -20.44 -25.14 -14.09
N ASN A 3 -20.64 -24.72 -12.83
CA ASN A 3 -20.46 -23.32 -12.43
C ASN A 3 -18.97 -22.97 -12.38
N ARG A 4 -18.60 -21.81 -12.93
CA ARG A 4 -17.23 -21.26 -12.86
C ARG A 4 -17.19 -20.21 -11.74
N ILE A 5 -16.18 -20.28 -10.87
CA ILE A 5 -15.99 -19.35 -9.76
C ILE A 5 -14.63 -18.66 -9.94
N GLY A 6 -14.60 -17.33 -9.82
CA GLY A 6 -13.39 -16.52 -9.80
C GLY A 6 -13.25 -15.78 -8.48
N LEU A 7 -12.02 -15.60 -8.01
CA LEU A 7 -11.71 -14.87 -6.79
C LEU A 7 -10.69 -13.77 -7.10
N GLU A 8 -10.92 -12.59 -6.54
CA GLU A 8 -9.97 -11.49 -6.51
C GLU A 8 -9.61 -11.19 -5.05
N VAL A 9 -8.33 -11.25 -4.72
CA VAL A 9 -7.86 -11.13 -3.33
C VAL A 9 -6.94 -9.92 -3.22
N HIS A 10 -7.26 -9.03 -2.28
CA HIS A 10 -6.42 -7.90 -1.91
C HIS A 10 -5.80 -8.17 -0.54
N THR A 11 -4.50 -7.92 -0.40
CA THR A 11 -3.78 -8.09 0.86
C THR A 11 -2.98 -6.84 1.19
N GLN A 12 -3.00 -6.42 2.45
CA GLN A 12 -2.24 -5.28 2.92
C GLN A 12 -0.83 -5.70 3.31
N LEU A 13 0.17 -5.23 2.55
CA LEU A 13 1.57 -5.51 2.87
C LEU A 13 1.95 -4.87 4.20
N SER A 14 2.58 -5.66 5.09
CA SER A 14 3.03 -5.20 6.40
C SER A 14 4.30 -4.34 6.31
N THR A 15 4.20 -3.15 5.71
CA THR A 15 5.25 -2.11 5.68
C THR A 15 5.03 -1.10 6.79
N ARG A 16 6.06 -0.31 7.16
CA ARG A 16 5.96 0.77 8.16
C ARG A 16 5.45 2.09 7.57
N SER A 17 5.66 2.29 6.27
CA SER A 17 5.23 3.47 5.52
C SER A 17 4.45 3.06 4.27
N LYS A 18 3.68 4.00 3.71
CA LYS A 18 2.88 3.81 2.51
C LYS A 18 3.75 3.50 1.28
N ILE A 19 3.10 3.06 0.20
CA ILE A 19 3.76 2.60 -1.02
C ILE A 19 4.48 3.72 -1.79
N PHE A 20 3.97 4.96 -1.71
CA PHE A 20 4.53 6.11 -2.44
C PHE A 20 4.94 7.29 -1.55
N SER A 21 4.75 7.18 -0.24
CA SER A 21 5.01 8.26 0.72
C SER A 21 5.59 7.74 2.03
N GLY A 22 6.18 8.65 2.82
CA GLY A 22 6.74 8.33 4.14
C GLY A 22 5.70 8.20 5.27
N ALA A 23 4.41 8.44 5.00
CA ALA A 23 3.38 8.39 6.04
C ALA A 23 3.16 6.96 6.56
N ALA A 24 2.77 6.84 7.83
CA ALA A 24 2.60 5.55 8.50
C ALA A 24 1.42 4.73 7.95
N THR A 25 1.48 3.42 8.18
CA THR A 25 0.44 2.41 7.87
C THR A 25 -0.20 1.84 9.13
N ALA A 26 0.13 2.39 10.31
CA ALA A 26 -0.34 1.86 11.59
C ALA A 26 -1.85 2.11 11.77
N PHE A 27 -2.58 1.06 12.13
CA PHE A 27 -4.03 1.12 12.33
C PHE A 27 -4.41 1.98 13.56
N GLY A 28 -5.60 2.59 13.53
CA GLY A 28 -6.22 3.26 14.69
C GLY A 28 -5.83 4.72 14.91
N ALA A 29 -5.12 5.35 13.97
CA ALA A 29 -4.78 6.77 14.08
C ALA A 29 -6.00 7.68 13.89
N ALA A 30 -5.94 8.89 14.47
CA ALA A 30 -6.97 9.91 14.27
C ALA A 30 -7.11 10.29 12.79
N PRO A 31 -8.30 10.73 12.33
CA PRO A 31 -8.51 11.14 10.94
C PRO A 31 -7.44 12.11 10.44
N ASN A 32 -6.91 11.86 9.25
CA ASN A 32 -5.89 12.67 8.56
C ASN A 32 -4.54 12.82 9.27
N SER A 33 -4.32 12.25 10.46
CA SER A 33 -3.04 12.36 11.19
C SER A 33 -1.89 11.56 10.57
N GLN A 34 -2.21 10.59 9.70
CA GLN A 34 -1.25 9.80 8.92
C GLN A 34 -1.35 10.11 7.41
N ALA A 35 -1.68 11.34 7.04
CA ALA A 35 -1.64 11.81 5.66
C ALA A 35 -0.53 12.85 5.50
N CYS A 36 0.27 12.75 4.43
CA CYS A 36 1.24 13.78 4.05
C CYS A 36 0.88 14.41 2.70
N ALA A 37 1.66 15.39 2.25
CA ALA A 37 1.43 16.11 1.00
C ALA A 37 1.28 15.20 -0.24
N VAL A 38 2.00 14.07 -0.28
CA VAL A 38 1.87 13.07 -1.35
C VAL A 38 0.51 12.36 -1.29
N ASP A 39 0.05 12.00 -0.09
CA ASP A 39 -1.20 11.26 0.10
C ASP A 39 -2.44 12.09 -0.25
N ILE A 40 -2.35 13.41 -0.06
CA ILE A 40 -3.41 14.38 -0.40
C ILE A 40 -3.16 15.07 -1.74
N ALA A 41 -2.19 14.57 -2.52
CA ALA A 41 -1.90 15.02 -3.88
C ALA A 41 -1.72 16.54 -4.03
N LEU A 42 -0.96 17.18 -3.13
CA LEU A 42 -0.65 18.60 -3.27
C LEU A 42 0.12 18.87 -4.58
N PRO A 43 -0.08 20.03 -5.23
CA PRO A 43 0.67 20.40 -6.42
C PRO A 43 2.19 20.33 -6.20
N GLY A 44 2.91 19.69 -7.13
CA GLY A 44 4.37 19.62 -7.13
C GLY A 44 4.99 18.48 -6.32
N VAL A 45 4.20 17.64 -5.66
CA VAL A 45 4.72 16.44 -4.97
C VAL A 45 5.03 15.32 -5.97
N LEU A 46 6.05 14.52 -5.68
CA LEU A 46 6.45 13.37 -6.49
C LEU A 46 6.38 12.08 -5.65
N PRO A 47 5.78 10.99 -6.16
CA PRO A 47 5.74 9.72 -5.46
C PRO A 47 7.09 9.01 -5.49
N VAL A 48 7.45 8.32 -4.41
CA VAL A 48 8.66 7.48 -4.35
C VAL A 48 8.30 6.08 -3.89
N LEU A 49 8.59 5.07 -4.72
CA LEU A 49 8.23 3.69 -4.47
C LEU A 49 8.92 3.12 -3.22
N ASN A 50 8.15 2.46 -2.37
CA ASN A 50 8.62 1.82 -1.14
C ASN A 50 9.36 0.51 -1.42
N ARG A 51 10.66 0.48 -1.15
CA ARG A 51 11.50 -0.73 -1.27
C ARG A 51 10.91 -1.94 -0.52
N GLY A 52 10.43 -1.74 0.70
CA GLY A 52 9.86 -2.80 1.51
C GLY A 52 8.55 -3.36 0.93
N ALA A 53 7.75 -2.54 0.24
CA ALA A 53 6.57 -3.02 -0.46
C ALA A 53 6.98 -3.94 -1.63
N VAL A 54 7.96 -3.52 -2.43
CA VAL A 54 8.49 -4.30 -3.57
C VAL A 54 9.05 -5.64 -3.12
N GLU A 55 9.87 -5.65 -2.07
CA GLU A 55 10.45 -6.88 -1.52
C GLU A 55 9.37 -7.89 -1.08
N ARG A 56 8.29 -7.41 -0.46
CA ARG A 56 7.18 -8.27 -0.02
C ARG A 56 6.35 -8.77 -1.20
N ALA A 57 6.12 -7.94 -2.21
CA ALA A 57 5.43 -8.35 -3.43
C ALA A 57 6.22 -9.44 -4.19
N ILE A 58 7.54 -9.28 -4.32
CA ILE A 58 8.42 -10.32 -4.90
C ILE A 58 8.36 -11.60 -4.08
N LYS A 59 8.47 -11.52 -2.75
CA LYS A 59 8.34 -12.69 -1.88
C LYS A 59 7.00 -13.40 -2.04
N LEU A 60 5.89 -12.66 -2.14
CA LEU A 60 4.57 -13.23 -2.38
C LEU A 60 4.50 -13.95 -3.73
N GLY A 61 5.11 -13.39 -4.78
CA GLY A 61 5.11 -14.00 -6.12
C GLY A 61 6.03 -15.21 -6.28
N LEU A 62 7.02 -15.37 -5.40
CA LEU A 62 7.97 -16.50 -5.42
C LEU A 62 7.64 -17.60 -4.40
N ALA A 63 6.69 -17.35 -3.49
CA ALA A 63 6.33 -18.26 -2.40
C ALA A 63 5.63 -19.54 -2.87
#